data_AF-A0A959IRG9-F1
#
_entry.id   AF-A0A959IRG9-F1
#
_cell.length_a   1.000
_cell.length_b   1.000
_cell.length_c   1.000
_cell.angle_alpha   90.00
_cell.angle_beta   90.00
_cell.angle_gamma   90.00
#
_symmetry.space_group_name_H-M   'P 1'
#
loop_
_entity.id
_entity.type
_entity.pdbx_description
1 polymer ?
#
loop_
_entity_poly.entity_id
_entity_poly.type
_entity_poly.pdbx_seq_one_letter_code
_entity_poly.pdbx_strand_id
1 'polypeptide(L)'
;MNFRHTAGYGLWLAALMLLAGCRDFDPQTSTIHLIGDSTMAEKRDDRRPETGWGEMLGNYFQEGIRIADHALNGRSTKSFRDEGHWQKVLDELRPGDYLFIQFGHNDAKEDTARFSSPADYAVN
;
A
#
# COMPACT_ATOMS: atom_id res chain seq x y z
N MET A 1 -63.22 -25.11 -3.63
CA MET A 1 -61.77 -25.39 -3.57
C MET A 1 -61.08 -24.48 -4.57
N ASN A 2 -60.24 -23.54 -4.14
CA ASN A 2 -59.39 -22.74 -5.03
C ASN A 2 -58.08 -22.43 -4.28
N PHE A 3 -56.99 -23.04 -4.73
CA PHE A 3 -55.63 -22.75 -4.28
C PHE A 3 -55.07 -21.57 -5.09
N ARG A 4 -54.51 -20.56 -4.41
CA ARG A 4 -53.77 -19.46 -5.03
C ARG A 4 -52.30 -19.85 -5.16
N HIS A 5 -51.79 -19.89 -6.39
CA HIS A 5 -50.36 -19.96 -6.68
C HIS A 5 -49.76 -18.54 -6.69
N THR A 6 -48.90 -18.24 -5.71
CA THR A 6 -47.95 -17.12 -5.78
C THR A 6 -46.54 -17.70 -5.74
N ALA A 7 -46.01 -18.07 -6.89
CA ALA A 7 -44.61 -18.45 -7.04
C ALA A 7 -44.16 -18.06 -8.45
N GLY A 8 -43.58 -16.86 -8.60
CA GLY A 8 -43.16 -16.39 -9.93
C GLY A 8 -42.12 -15.27 -9.92
N TYR A 9 -42.06 -14.45 -8.88
CA TYR A 9 -41.19 -13.26 -8.89
C TYR A 9 -39.81 -13.44 -8.22
N GLY A 10 -39.62 -14.48 -7.40
CA GLY A 10 -38.35 -14.68 -6.66
C GLY A 10 -37.16 -15.09 -7.53
N LEU A 11 -37.40 -15.84 -8.61
CA LEU A 11 -36.34 -16.32 -9.52
C LEU A 11 -35.77 -15.21 -10.42
N TRP A 12 -36.59 -14.22 -10.78
CA TRP A 12 -36.16 -13.09 -11.61
C TRP A 12 -35.31 -12.07 -10.82
N LEU A 13 -35.60 -11.87 -9.53
CA LEU A 13 -34.79 -11.01 -8.66
C LEU A 13 -33.42 -11.61 -8.37
N ALA A 14 -33.32 -12.94 -8.21
CA ALA A 14 -32.04 -13.62 -8.02
C ALA A 14 -31.14 -13.55 -9.29
N ALA A 15 -31.74 -13.64 -10.48
CA ALA A 15 -31.00 -13.50 -11.75
C ALA A 15 -30.46 -12.08 -11.98
N LEU A 16 -31.19 -11.05 -11.53
CA LEU A 16 -30.76 -9.65 -11.65
C LEU A 16 -29.57 -9.33 -10.71
N MET A 17 -29.49 -9.97 -9.54
CA MET A 17 -28.36 -9.82 -8.61
C MET A 17 -27.07 -10.51 -9.11
N LEU A 18 -27.19 -11.60 -9.88
CA LEU A 18 -26.05 -12.31 -10.46
C LEU A 18 -25.38 -11.55 -11.62
N LEU A 19 -26.14 -10.72 -12.35
CA LEU A 19 -25.60 -9.91 -13.45
C LEU A 19 -24.89 -8.62 -12.98
N ALA A 20 -25.13 -8.17 -11.75
CA ALA A 20 -24.42 -7.04 -11.14
C ALA A 20 -23.06 -7.44 -10.52
N GLY A 21 -22.73 -8.75 -10.53
CA GLY A 21 -21.50 -9.29 -9.94
C GLY A 21 -20.27 -9.28 -10.84
N CYS A 22 -20.42 -8.96 -12.12
CA CYS A 22 -19.27 -8.66 -12.99
C CYS A 22 -18.76 -7.26 -12.61
N ARG A 23 -17.87 -7.19 -11.62
CA ARG A 23 -16.99 -6.04 -11.49
C ARG A 23 -16.27 -5.92 -12.82
N ASP A 24 -16.48 -4.80 -13.51
CA ASP A 24 -15.66 -4.40 -14.63
C ASP A 24 -14.20 -4.61 -14.23
N PHE A 25 -13.44 -5.31 -15.08
CA PHE A 25 -11.99 -5.20 -15.06
C PHE A 25 -11.69 -3.77 -15.51
N ASP A 26 -11.85 -2.82 -14.59
CA ASP A 26 -11.25 -1.52 -14.70
C ASP A 26 -9.75 -1.81 -14.87
N PRO A 27 -9.07 -1.28 -15.89
CA PRO A 27 -7.61 -1.31 -15.93
C PRO A 27 -7.10 -0.52 -14.72
N GLN A 28 -7.10 -1.18 -13.56
CA GLN A 28 -6.79 -0.61 -12.27
C GLN A 28 -5.38 -0.06 -12.37
N THR A 29 -5.24 1.25 -12.20
CA THR A 29 -3.93 1.84 -12.00
C THR A 29 -3.40 1.31 -10.67
N SER A 30 -2.51 0.32 -10.69
CA SER A 30 -1.91 -0.21 -9.47
C SER A 30 -0.98 0.83 -8.87
N THR A 31 -1.07 1.03 -7.55
CA THR A 31 -0.12 1.86 -6.83
C THR A 31 0.94 0.99 -6.18
N ILE A 32 2.21 1.37 -6.36
CA ILE A 32 3.33 0.83 -5.60
C ILE A 32 3.64 1.83 -4.49
N HIS A 33 3.29 1.45 -3.26
CA HIS A 33 3.64 2.18 -2.05
C HIS A 33 5.05 1.79 -1.62
N LEU A 34 5.90 2.79 -1.40
CA LEU A 34 7.26 2.59 -0.93
C LEU A 34 7.35 3.09 0.51
N ILE A 35 7.86 2.25 1.42
CA ILE A 35 8.22 2.70 2.77
C ILE A 35 9.66 2.32 3.07
N GLY A 36 10.38 3.25 3.68
CA GLY A 36 11.77 3.02 3.99
C GLY A 36 12.46 4.23 4.58
N ASP A 37 13.79 4.17 4.54
CA ASP A 37 14.66 5.20 5.09
C ASP A 37 15.22 6.16 4.03
N SER A 38 16.26 6.89 4.39
CA SER A 38 16.96 7.82 3.52
C SER A 38 17.46 7.21 2.20
N THR A 39 17.74 5.91 2.11
CA THR A 39 18.20 5.33 0.83
C THR A 39 17.08 5.24 -0.20
N MET A 40 15.82 5.32 0.22
CA MET A 40 14.64 5.26 -0.63
C MET A 40 14.02 6.64 -0.85
N ALA A 41 13.95 7.47 0.20
CA ALA A 41 13.18 8.70 0.26
C ALA A 41 13.57 9.78 -0.76
N GLU A 42 12.56 10.50 -1.24
CA GLU A 42 12.71 11.77 -1.94
C GLU A 42 13.50 12.79 -1.11
N LYS A 43 14.41 13.53 -1.77
CA LYS A 43 15.23 14.56 -1.14
C LYS A 43 14.76 15.96 -1.48
N ARG A 44 14.79 16.80 -0.45
CA ARG A 44 14.62 18.25 -0.58
C ARG A 44 15.75 18.84 -1.45
N ASP A 45 15.47 19.95 -2.11
CA ASP A 45 16.42 20.62 -3.02
C ASP A 45 17.74 21.00 -2.34
N ASP A 46 17.70 21.39 -1.07
CA ASP A 46 18.86 21.74 -0.25
C ASP A 46 19.76 20.54 0.12
N ARG A 47 19.31 19.33 -0.18
CA ARG A 47 20.05 18.07 0.06
C ARG A 47 20.62 17.45 -1.21
N ARG A 48 20.31 18.00 -2.38
CA ARG A 48 20.88 17.52 -3.66
C ARG A 48 22.41 17.67 -3.62
N PRO A 49 23.18 16.75 -4.23
CA PRO A 49 22.75 15.66 -5.12
C PRO A 49 22.39 14.35 -4.41
N GLU A 50 22.18 14.34 -3.08
CA GLU A 50 21.60 13.17 -2.40
C GLU A 50 20.27 12.80 -3.10
N THR A 51 20.02 11.49 -3.27
CA THR A 51 18.78 10.97 -3.85
C THR A 51 18.46 9.61 -3.26
N GLY A 52 17.16 9.32 -3.10
CA GLY A 52 16.69 7.98 -2.79
C GLY A 52 16.35 7.20 -4.06
N TRP A 53 16.46 5.88 -4.03
CA TRP A 53 16.16 5.05 -5.20
C TRP A 53 14.68 5.11 -5.61
N GLY A 54 13.78 5.44 -4.68
CA GLY A 54 12.34 5.58 -4.92
C GLY A 54 11.99 6.68 -5.92
N GLU A 55 12.75 7.78 -5.91
CA GLU A 55 12.58 8.92 -6.83
C GLU A 55 12.67 8.53 -8.31
N MET A 56 13.48 7.51 -8.61
CA MET A 56 13.72 7.06 -9.98
C MET A 56 12.88 5.86 -10.37
N LEU A 57 12.25 5.18 -9.40
CA LEU A 57 11.57 3.90 -9.63
C LEU A 57 10.47 4.02 -10.69
N GLY A 58 9.72 5.12 -10.68
CA GLY A 58 8.62 5.34 -11.63
C GLY A 58 9.05 5.31 -13.10
N ASN A 59 10.32 5.63 -13.39
CA ASN A 59 10.85 5.64 -14.77
C ASN A 59 11.00 4.24 -15.38
N TYR A 60 10.86 3.19 -14.57
CA TYR A 60 10.99 1.79 -15.01
C TYR A 60 9.65 1.12 -15.26
N PHE A 61 8.52 1.81 -15.09
CA PHE A 61 7.18 1.26 -15.30
C PHE A 61 6.48 1.90 -16.49
N GLN A 62 5.57 1.13 -17.09
CA GLN A 62 4.67 1.62 -18.14
C GLN A 62 3.53 2.44 -17.53
N GLU A 63 2.75 3.11 -18.39
CA GLU A 63 1.51 3.77 -17.97
C GLU A 63 0.59 2.80 -17.22
N GLY A 64 -0.14 3.32 -16.22
CA GLY A 64 -1.00 2.51 -15.36
C GLY A 64 -0.37 2.09 -14.03
N ILE A 65 0.90 2.44 -13.76
CA ILE A 65 1.51 2.26 -12.44
C ILE A 65 1.77 3.62 -11.79
N ARG A 66 1.25 3.82 -10.57
CA ARG A 66 1.56 4.98 -9.74
C ARG A 66 2.59 4.60 -8.68
N ILE A 67 3.60 5.43 -8.48
CA ILE A 67 4.51 5.30 -7.33
C ILE A 67 4.07 6.27 -6.23
N ALA A 68 3.87 5.76 -5.02
CA ALA A 68 3.62 6.54 -3.82
C ALA A 68 4.78 6.33 -2.85
N ASP A 69 5.78 7.22 -2.90
CA ASP A 69 6.94 7.17 -2.02
C ASP A 69 6.62 7.81 -0.66
N HIS A 70 6.54 6.97 0.37
CA HIS A 70 6.31 7.35 1.77
C HIS A 70 7.59 7.21 2.62
N ALA A 71 8.74 6.93 2.01
CA ALA A 71 9.99 6.78 2.75
C ALA A 71 10.46 8.10 3.36
N LEU A 72 11.09 8.01 4.53
CA LEU A 72 11.50 9.17 5.31
C LEU A 72 12.91 9.04 5.84
N ASN A 73 13.68 10.13 5.72
CA ASN A 73 15.06 10.19 6.17
C ASN A 73 15.19 9.85 7.67
N GLY A 74 16.17 8.99 7.98
CA GLY A 74 16.55 8.65 9.35
C GLY A 74 15.54 7.77 10.09
N ARG A 75 14.55 7.19 9.40
CA ARG A 75 13.59 6.27 10.01
C ARG A 75 14.10 4.84 10.00
N SER A 76 13.87 4.17 11.11
CA SER A 76 13.89 2.71 11.25
C SER A 76 12.47 2.16 11.18
N THR A 77 12.34 0.83 11.12
CA THR A 77 11.04 0.13 11.21
C THR A 77 10.25 0.60 12.43
N LYS A 78 10.89 0.62 13.60
CA LYS A 78 10.29 1.08 14.86
C LYS A 78 9.79 2.52 14.77
N SER A 79 10.68 3.48 14.47
CA SER A 79 10.31 4.90 14.45
C SER A 79 9.23 5.22 13.40
N PHE A 80 9.24 4.52 12.25
CA PHE A 80 8.23 4.73 11.21
C PHE A 80 6.83 4.34 11.69
N ARG A 81 6.72 3.27 12.49
CA ARG A 81 5.47 2.82 13.10
C ARG A 81 5.07 3.71 14.27
N ASP A 82 6.00 3.99 15.18
CA ASP A 82 5.75 4.78 16.39
C ASP A 82 5.32 6.23 16.05
N GLU A 83 5.84 6.81 14.97
CA GLU A 83 5.47 8.15 14.49
C GLU A 83 4.16 8.16 13.65
N GLY A 84 3.52 7.00 13.47
CA GLY A 84 2.22 6.88 12.79
C GLY A 84 2.28 6.93 11.26
N HIS A 85 3.46 6.84 10.65
CA HIS A 85 3.57 6.84 9.18
C HIS A 85 3.07 5.52 8.57
N TRP A 86 3.24 4.41 9.29
CA TRP A 86 2.69 3.11 8.89
C TRP A 86 1.17 3.13 8.69
N GLN A 87 0.42 3.74 9.62
CA GLN A 87 -1.04 3.80 9.53
C GLN A 87 -1.51 4.57 8.29
N LYS A 88 -0.82 5.66 7.92
CA LYS A 88 -1.16 6.44 6.72
C LYS A 88 -1.11 5.60 5.46
N VAL A 89 -0.11 4.73 5.35
CA VAL A 89 0.05 3.83 4.19
C VAL A 89 -1.05 2.76 4.21
N LEU A 90 -1.37 2.19 5.37
CA LEU A 90 -2.47 1.23 5.51
C LEU A 90 -3.82 1.83 5.12
N ASP A 91 -4.07 3.10 5.44
CA ASP A 91 -5.31 3.80 5.11
C ASP A 91 -5.45 4.08 3.59
N GLU A 92 -4.33 4.14 2.86
CA GLU A 92 -4.31 4.38 1.41
C GLU A 92 -4.38 3.09 0.58
N LEU A 93 -3.84 1.98 1.09
CA LEU A 93 -3.71 0.70 0.37
C LEU A 93 -5.06 0.14 -0.09
N ARG A 94 -5.10 -0.32 -1.34
CA ARG A 94 -6.26 -0.97 -1.96
C ARG A 94 -5.91 -2.36 -2.50
N PRO A 95 -6.90 -3.25 -2.68
CA PRO A 95 -6.69 -4.51 -3.38
C PRO A 95 -6.13 -4.25 -4.79
N GLY A 96 -4.98 -4.84 -5.10
CA GLY A 96 -4.27 -4.64 -6.37
C GLY A 96 -3.05 -3.70 -6.29
N ASP A 97 -2.83 -3.07 -5.14
CA ASP A 97 -1.61 -2.30 -4.86
C ASP A 97 -0.46 -3.20 -4.38
N TYR A 98 0.75 -2.66 -4.47
CA TYR A 98 1.98 -3.28 -3.97
C TYR A 98 2.55 -2.43 -2.83
N LEU A 99 3.07 -3.07 -1.79
CA LEU A 99 3.82 -2.42 -0.71
C LEU A 99 5.26 -2.93 -0.71
N PHE A 100 6.22 -2.03 -0.97
CA PHE A 100 7.65 -2.32 -0.92
C PHE A 100 8.22 -1.74 0.37
N ILE A 101 8.90 -2.59 1.14
CA ILE A 101 9.44 -2.24 2.46
C ILE A 101 10.96 -2.40 2.43
N GLN A 102 11.71 -1.33 2.74
CA GLN A 102 13.16 -1.40 2.95
C GLN A 102 13.56 -0.57 4.18
N PHE A 103 13.94 -1.26 5.25
CA PHE A 103 14.55 -0.69 6.45
C PHE A 103 15.81 -1.49 6.81
N GLY A 104 16.58 -0.98 7.77
CA GLY A 104 17.82 -1.64 8.22
C GLY A 104 18.92 -0.66 8.62
N HIS A 105 19.16 0.41 7.85
CA HIS A 105 20.28 1.33 8.13
C HIS A 105 20.15 2.04 9.47
N ASN A 106 18.92 2.35 9.90
CA ASN A 106 18.66 3.01 11.18
C ASN A 106 18.30 2.03 12.30
N ASP A 107 17.87 0.83 11.95
CA ASP A 107 17.44 -0.22 12.87
C ASP A 107 18.58 -0.83 13.69
N ALA A 108 19.82 -0.75 13.18
CA ALA A 108 21.02 -1.22 13.87
C ALA A 108 21.61 -0.20 14.88
N LYS A 109 21.01 0.99 15.02
CA LYS A 109 21.53 2.01 15.93
C LYS A 109 21.22 1.64 17.39
N GLU A 110 22.17 1.94 18.28
CA GLU A 110 22.05 1.66 19.73
C GLU A 110 20.97 2.51 20.44
N ASP A 111 20.47 3.55 19.77
CA ASP A 111 19.35 4.35 20.25
C ASP A 111 18.05 3.52 20.26
N THR A 112 17.47 3.34 21.46
CA THR A 112 16.23 2.59 21.69
C THR A 112 15.04 3.09 20.87
N ALA A 113 15.02 4.37 20.46
CA ALA A 113 13.96 4.90 19.61
C ALA A 113 14.02 4.35 18.17
N ARG A 114 15.19 3.87 17.74
CA ARG A 114 15.44 3.40 16.38
C ARG A 114 15.73 1.91 16.27
N PHE A 115 16.23 1.28 17.33
CA PHE A 115 16.58 -0.13 17.30
C PHE A 115 15.37 -1.02 16.93
N SER A 116 15.56 -1.92 15.96
CA SER A 116 14.59 -2.98 15.63
C SER A 116 15.31 -4.33 15.52
N SER A 117 14.83 -5.33 16.24
CA SER A 117 15.33 -6.70 16.18
C SER A 117 14.81 -7.45 14.93
N PRO A 118 15.43 -8.57 14.53
CA PRO A 118 14.88 -9.42 13.46
C PRO A 118 13.41 -9.81 13.64
N ALA A 119 12.96 -10.02 14.89
CA ALA A 119 11.57 -10.36 15.18
C ALA A 119 10.60 -9.19 14.94
N ASP A 120 11.07 -7.95 15.11
CA ASP A 120 10.25 -6.74 14.92
C ASP A 120 9.90 -6.50 13.44
N TYR A 121 10.64 -7.10 12.50
CA TYR A 121 10.29 -7.05 11.08
C TYR A 121 9.12 -7.97 10.70
N ALA A 122 8.91 -9.06 11.46
CA ALA A 122 7.88 -10.06 11.15
C ALA A 122 6.46 -9.58 11.48
N VAL A 123 6.33 -8.43 12.15
CA VAL A 123 5.05 -7.83 12.56
C VAL A 123 4.67 -6.62 11.69
N ASN A 124 5.39 -6.40 10.58
CA ASN A 124 5.00 -5.47 9.52
C ASN A 124 3.90 -6.09 8.65
#